data_AF-A0A537PNV5-F1
#
_entry.id   AF-A0A537PNV5-F1
#
_cell.length_a   1.000
_cell.length_b   1.000
_cell.length_c   1.000
_cell.angle_alpha   90.00
_cell.angle_beta   90.00
_cell.angle_gamma   90.00
#
_symmetry.space_group_name_H-M   'P 1'
#
loop_
_entity.id
_entity.type
_entity.pdbx_description
1 polymer ?
#
loop_
_entity_poly.entity_id
_entity_poly.type
_entity_poly.pdbx_seq_one_letter_code
_entity_poly.pdbx_strand_id
1 'polypeptide(L)'
;FDTPERRAALERRIAEVTATIGDEAVRRYYRQDLEARLQRLLAPPPAPDRGRGFDRDFSRRGTNRRSGSRPWQSGFREISGPRSPRLATSPIVRGFRTGLPPREALILLAVINHPWLLEAHAEELAELELRHPDADRLRRAMLDIIGAAVHDTDTMRAALAALDLGGVLARVEKAITHGSDWPARSGAAPEDVASFWTHVLTLHRRTRTLHKELKSAEQALGSEPNEENFLRLQDVQERLATIEGTEALIEGFGAYSGRPARSL
;
A
#
# COMPACT_ATOMS: atom_id res chain seq x y z
N PHE A 1 42.51 -10.66 3.24
CA PHE A 1 42.26 -9.87 2.02
C PHE A 1 42.55 -8.39 2.30
N ASP A 2 43.57 -8.09 3.12
CA ASP A 2 43.71 -6.78 3.78
C ASP A 2 44.95 -6.04 3.30
N THR A 3 44.90 -5.46 2.11
CA THR A 3 45.78 -4.33 1.81
C THR A 3 44.98 -3.19 1.18
N PRO A 4 45.22 -1.93 1.59
CA PRO A 4 44.49 -0.77 1.09
C PRO A 4 44.65 -0.59 -0.44
N GLU A 5 45.74 -1.07 -1.03
CA GLU A 5 45.99 -1.02 -2.47
C GLU A 5 45.04 -1.95 -3.25
N ARG A 6 44.74 -3.14 -2.71
CA ARG A 6 43.78 -4.08 -3.33
C ARG A 6 42.35 -3.56 -3.23
N ARG A 7 42.03 -2.82 -2.16
CA ARG A 7 40.74 -2.14 -1.98
C ARG A 7 40.56 -1.03 -3.02
N ALA A 8 41.55 -0.17 -3.20
CA ALA A 8 41.51 0.90 -4.20
C ALA A 8 41.39 0.36 -5.64
N ALA A 9 42.06 -0.77 -5.95
CA ALA A 9 41.94 -1.43 -7.25
C ALA A 9 40.53 -1.99 -7.51
N LEU A 10 39.88 -2.54 -6.48
CA LEU A 10 38.51 -3.05 -6.56
C LEU A 10 37.49 -1.92 -6.72
N GLU A 11 37.65 -0.82 -5.95
CA GLU A 11 36.82 0.38 -6.07
C GLU A 11 36.92 1.00 -7.48
N ARG A 12 38.13 1.12 -8.04
CA ARG A 12 38.32 1.57 -9.44
C ARG A 12 37.61 0.69 -10.46
N ARG A 13 37.70 -0.63 -10.30
CA ARG A 13 37.09 -1.57 -11.26
C ARG A 13 35.56 -1.54 -11.20
N ILE A 14 34.98 -1.31 -10.03
CA ILE A 14 33.54 -1.10 -9.86
C ILE A 14 33.11 0.24 -10.50
N ALA A 15 33.91 1.30 -10.33
CA ALA A 15 33.64 2.59 -10.98
C ALA A 15 33.67 2.47 -12.53
N GLU A 16 34.63 1.73 -13.09
CA GLU A 16 34.74 1.49 -14.53
C GLU A 16 33.52 0.70 -15.08
N VAL A 17 33.05 -0.33 -14.36
CA VAL A 17 31.87 -1.13 -14.78
C VAL A 17 30.56 -0.36 -14.61
N THR A 18 30.44 0.50 -13.59
CA THR A 18 29.24 1.34 -13.45
C THR A 18 29.19 2.47 -14.48
N ALA A 19 30.33 2.91 -15.01
CA ALA A 19 30.40 3.94 -16.05
C ALA A 19 29.87 3.46 -17.42
N THR A 20 29.84 2.14 -17.69
CA THR A 20 29.26 1.60 -18.94
C THR A 20 27.73 1.63 -18.95
N ILE A 21 27.08 1.92 -17.82
CA ILE A 21 25.62 2.03 -17.73
C ILE A 21 25.19 3.36 -18.38
N GLY A 22 24.38 3.30 -19.44
CA GLY A 22 23.98 4.47 -20.23
C GLY A 22 23.01 5.43 -19.54
N ASP A 23 22.20 4.95 -18.61
CA ASP A 23 21.22 5.76 -17.86
C ASP A 23 21.82 6.31 -16.57
N GLU A 24 21.75 7.64 -16.38
CA GLU A 24 22.35 8.35 -15.26
C GLU A 24 21.63 8.11 -13.92
N ALA A 25 20.31 7.95 -13.92
CA ALA A 25 19.54 7.66 -12.71
C ALA A 25 19.85 6.24 -12.24
N VAL A 26 19.86 5.27 -13.16
CA VAL A 26 20.19 3.87 -12.89
C VAL A 26 21.64 3.74 -12.40
N ARG A 27 22.58 4.41 -13.07
CA ARG A 27 24.00 4.46 -12.69
C ARG A 27 24.19 4.93 -11.24
N ARG A 28 23.46 5.98 -10.82
CA ARG A 28 23.54 6.51 -9.45
C ARG A 28 23.10 5.48 -8.41
N TYR A 29 21.99 4.78 -8.63
CA TYR A 29 21.50 3.78 -7.68
C TYR A 29 22.40 2.54 -7.62
N TYR A 30 22.90 2.06 -8.76
CA TYR A 30 23.83 0.93 -8.80
C TYR A 30 25.17 1.25 -8.12
N ARG A 31 25.68 2.47 -8.29
CA ARG A 31 26.90 2.93 -7.60
C ARG A 31 26.73 2.87 -6.08
N GLN A 32 25.62 3.41 -5.56
CA GLN A 32 25.33 3.42 -4.13
C GLN A 32 25.17 2.01 -3.55
N ASP A 33 24.51 1.09 -4.26
CA ASP A 33 24.32 -0.29 -3.79
C ASP A 33 25.64 -1.08 -3.77
N LEU A 34 26.47 -0.93 -4.80
CA LEU A 34 27.76 -1.62 -4.88
C LEU A 34 28.76 -1.12 -3.84
N GLU A 35 28.79 0.19 -3.56
CA GLU A 35 29.58 0.76 -2.45
C GLU A 35 29.13 0.23 -1.09
N ALA A 36 27.83 0.14 -0.84
CA ALA A 36 27.29 -0.39 0.41
C ALA A 36 27.65 -1.87 0.61
N ARG A 37 27.63 -2.68 -0.46
CA ARG A 37 28.06 -4.09 -0.41
C ARG A 37 29.55 -4.22 -0.15
N LEU A 38 30.37 -3.37 -0.78
CA LEU A 38 31.82 -3.35 -0.56
C LEU A 38 32.16 -3.00 0.90
N GLN A 39 31.51 -1.98 1.46
CA GLN A 39 31.69 -1.61 2.87
C GLN A 39 31.32 -2.74 3.83
N ARG A 40 30.26 -3.50 3.54
CA ARG A 40 29.86 -4.66 4.35
C ARG A 40 30.85 -5.82 4.25
N LEU A 41 31.40 -6.07 3.06
CA LEU A 41 32.39 -7.12 2.85
C LEU A 41 33.71 -6.84 3.59
N LEU A 42 34.05 -5.55 3.74
CA LEU A 42 35.28 -5.09 4.38
C LEU A 42 35.09 -4.72 5.87
N ALA A 43 33.88 -4.80 6.39
CA ALA A 43 33.60 -4.53 7.80
C ALA A 43 34.17 -5.65 8.67
N PRO A 44 35.03 -5.36 9.67
CA PRO A 44 35.52 -6.38 10.58
C PRO A 44 34.37 -6.99 11.40
N PRO A 45 34.43 -8.29 11.76
CA PRO A 45 33.39 -8.94 12.53
C PRO A 45 33.20 -8.25 13.89
N PRO A 46 31.95 -8.07 14.36
CA PRO A 46 31.71 -7.37 15.62
C PRO A 46 32.35 -8.13 16.77
N ALA A 47 33.22 -7.45 17.53
CA ALA A 47 33.83 -8.01 18.73
C ALA A 47 32.74 -8.32 19.78
N PRO A 48 32.84 -9.45 20.50
CA PRO A 48 31.89 -9.78 21.55
C PRO A 48 32.08 -8.83 22.74
N ASP A 49 31.02 -8.10 23.04
CA ASP A 49 30.90 -7.12 24.12
C ASP A 49 31.21 -7.76 25.48
N ARG A 50 32.38 -7.43 26.05
CA ARG A 50 32.74 -7.75 27.42
C ARG A 50 32.40 -6.57 28.32
N GLY A 51 31.29 -6.71 29.04
CA GLY A 51 31.18 -6.26 30.41
C GLY A 51 30.54 -4.89 30.63
N ARG A 52 29.36 -4.90 31.24
CA ARG A 52 29.09 -4.12 32.45
C ARG A 52 27.92 -4.73 33.21
N GLY A 53 28.22 -5.31 34.36
CA GLY A 53 27.23 -5.70 35.34
C GLY A 53 26.57 -4.47 35.97
N PHE A 54 25.29 -4.63 36.33
CA PHE A 54 24.72 -3.99 37.50
C PHE A 54 23.59 -4.88 38.01
N ASP A 55 23.79 -5.38 39.22
CA ASP A 55 22.84 -6.09 40.05
C ASP A 55 21.51 -5.34 40.22
N ARG A 56 20.41 -6.07 40.06
CA ARG A 56 19.40 -6.10 41.13
C ARG A 56 18.54 -7.36 41.05
N ASP A 57 18.82 -8.20 42.04
CA ASP A 57 18.04 -9.31 42.58
C ASP A 57 16.55 -8.96 42.76
N PHE A 58 15.66 -9.91 42.44
CA PHE A 58 14.55 -10.32 43.32
C PHE A 58 13.91 -11.62 42.78
N SER A 59 14.43 -12.74 43.30
CA SER A 59 13.68 -13.89 43.82
C SER A 59 12.33 -14.32 43.17
N ARG A 60 12.26 -15.55 42.65
CA ARG A 60 11.60 -16.72 43.31
C ARG A 60 11.46 -17.94 42.37
N ARG A 61 12.15 -19.01 42.78
CA ARG A 61 11.64 -20.39 43.00
C ARG A 61 11.01 -21.15 41.80
N GLY A 62 11.63 -22.29 41.44
CA GLY A 62 10.88 -23.38 40.80
C GLY A 62 11.67 -24.38 39.96
N THR A 63 12.47 -25.22 40.62
CA THR A 63 13.10 -26.49 40.20
C THR A 63 12.31 -27.34 39.18
N ASN A 64 12.92 -27.78 38.07
CA ASN A 64 13.40 -29.18 37.85
C ASN A 64 13.61 -29.56 36.36
N ARG A 65 14.87 -29.84 36.02
CA ARG A 65 15.44 -30.84 35.08
C ARG A 65 14.55 -31.45 33.97
N ARG A 66 15.03 -31.42 32.72
CA ARG A 66 15.78 -32.52 32.08
C ARG A 66 16.29 -32.17 30.67
N SER A 67 17.44 -32.75 30.38
CA SER A 67 18.26 -32.73 29.16
C SER A 67 17.51 -33.15 27.89
N GLY A 68 17.90 -32.58 26.75
CA GLY A 68 17.49 -33.03 25.42
C GLY A 68 17.92 -32.08 24.30
N SER A 69 19.15 -32.24 23.81
CA SER A 69 19.62 -32.11 22.42
C SER A 69 18.96 -31.09 21.45
N ARG A 70 19.81 -30.15 20.97
CA ARG A 70 19.73 -29.37 19.71
C ARG A 70 19.36 -30.25 18.48
N PRO A 71 18.74 -29.72 17.39
CA PRO A 71 19.38 -28.71 16.52
C PRO A 71 18.51 -27.64 15.82
N TRP A 72 19.15 -26.48 15.56
CA TRP A 72 18.99 -25.56 14.42
C TRP A 72 17.60 -24.94 14.11
N GLN A 73 17.45 -23.63 14.37
CA GLN A 73 16.78 -22.70 13.44
C GLN A 73 17.06 -21.22 13.77
N SER A 74 17.61 -20.54 12.75
CA SER A 74 17.34 -19.15 12.36
C SER A 74 17.40 -18.04 13.42
N GLY A 75 18.58 -17.47 13.61
CA GLY A 75 18.76 -16.18 14.26
C GLY A 75 18.50 -15.02 13.29
N PHE A 76 17.23 -14.66 13.06
CA PHE A 76 16.89 -13.29 12.65
C PHE A 76 16.92 -12.42 13.92
N ARG A 77 18.11 -11.88 14.24
CA ARG A 77 18.22 -10.78 15.19
C ARG A 77 17.64 -9.54 14.51
N GLU A 78 16.40 -9.22 14.86
CA GLU A 78 15.79 -7.94 14.53
C GLU A 78 16.71 -6.80 14.95
N ILE A 79 17.10 -5.99 13.97
CA ILE A 79 17.68 -4.67 14.19
C ILE A 79 16.53 -3.77 14.66
N SER A 80 16.15 -3.90 15.93
CA SER A 80 15.31 -2.93 16.63
C SER A 80 16.21 -1.86 17.22
N GLY A 81 16.67 -0.95 16.36
CA GLY A 81 17.00 0.41 16.82
C GLY A 81 15.71 1.12 17.24
N PRO A 82 15.77 2.15 18.11
CA PRO A 82 14.56 2.86 18.56
C PRO A 82 13.89 3.54 17.37
N ARG A 83 12.87 2.87 16.81
CA ARG A 83 12.02 3.42 15.76
C ARG A 83 11.26 4.58 16.39
N SER A 84 11.48 5.79 15.89
CA SER A 84 10.65 6.94 16.24
C SER A 84 9.18 6.53 16.12
N PRO A 85 8.33 6.68 17.16
CA PRO A 85 6.96 6.19 17.16
C PRO A 85 6.10 6.76 16.02
N ARG A 86 6.54 7.89 15.43
CA ARG A 86 5.93 8.52 14.25
C ARG A 86 6.15 7.74 12.94
N LEU A 87 7.25 6.98 12.82
CA LEU A 87 7.53 6.16 11.64
C LEU A 87 6.71 4.86 11.63
N ALA A 88 6.43 4.28 12.81
CA ALA A 88 5.54 3.12 12.95
C ALA A 88 4.07 3.45 12.61
N THR A 89 3.67 4.71 12.72
CA THR A 89 2.35 5.20 12.31
C THR A 89 2.25 5.59 10.83
N SER A 90 3.37 5.68 10.11
CA SER A 90 3.35 6.07 8.70
C SER A 90 2.61 5.02 7.85
N PRO A 91 1.65 5.41 6.99
CA PRO A 91 0.94 4.50 6.09
C PRO A 91 1.89 3.76 5.13
N ILE A 92 3.09 4.31 4.91
CA ILE A 92 4.16 3.70 4.13
C ILE A 92 4.76 2.45 4.85
N VAL A 93 4.83 2.47 6.19
CA VAL A 93 5.51 1.44 7.02
C VAL A 93 4.55 0.37 7.52
N ARG A 94 3.26 0.67 7.68
CA ARG A 94 2.23 -0.34 8.03
C ARG A 94 1.92 -1.31 6.89
N GLY A 95 2.44 -1.03 5.70
CA GLY A 95 2.20 -1.80 4.51
C GLY A 95 0.85 -1.45 3.91
N PHE A 96 0.87 -1.25 2.60
CA PHE A 96 -0.26 -1.24 1.67
C PHE A 96 -1.16 -2.50 1.75
N ARG A 97 -0.95 -3.38 2.75
CA ARG A 97 -1.58 -4.70 2.92
C ARG A 97 -2.48 -4.81 4.15
N THR A 98 -2.42 -3.87 5.11
CA THR A 98 -3.33 -3.85 6.28
C THR A 98 -4.22 -2.62 6.36
N GLY A 99 -3.97 -1.60 5.53
CA GLY A 99 -4.82 -0.43 5.40
C GLY A 99 -5.89 -0.64 4.35
N LEU A 100 -7.05 -0.02 4.55
CA LEU A 100 -8.12 0.00 3.55
C LEU A 100 -7.61 0.74 2.29
N PRO A 101 -7.70 0.15 1.08
CA PRO A 101 -7.20 0.79 -0.13
C PRO A 101 -7.85 2.16 -0.34
N PRO A 102 -7.09 3.23 -0.64
CA PRO A 102 -7.66 4.58 -0.72
C PRO A 102 -8.83 4.70 -1.69
N ARG A 103 -8.78 4.02 -2.85
CA ARG A 103 -9.88 4.02 -3.82
C ARG A 103 -11.13 3.32 -3.30
N GLU A 104 -10.99 2.18 -2.64
CA GLU A 104 -12.12 1.49 -2.01
C GLU A 104 -12.72 2.38 -0.91
N ALA A 105 -11.87 3.06 -0.14
CA ALA A 105 -12.32 4.02 0.86
C ALA A 105 -13.15 5.14 0.22
N LEU A 106 -12.65 5.68 -0.89
CA LEU A 106 -13.24 6.80 -1.60
C LEU A 106 -14.62 6.46 -2.17
N ILE A 107 -14.77 5.27 -2.77
CA ILE A 107 -16.06 4.76 -3.26
C ILE A 107 -17.05 4.65 -2.10
N LEU A 108 -16.65 4.03 -0.99
CA LEU A 108 -17.53 3.85 0.17
C LEU A 108 -17.90 5.19 0.80
N LEU A 109 -16.94 6.11 0.94
CA LEU A 109 -17.20 7.44 1.50
C LEU A 109 -18.19 8.23 0.65
N ALA A 110 -18.07 8.16 -0.69
CA ALA A 110 -19.00 8.81 -1.59
C ALA A 110 -20.43 8.33 -1.34
N VAL A 111 -20.65 7.01 -1.22
CA VAL A 111 -21.97 6.44 -0.91
C VAL A 111 -22.48 6.88 0.47
N ILE A 112 -21.61 6.87 1.49
CA ILE A 112 -22.00 7.25 2.86
C ILE A 112 -22.44 8.72 2.93
N ASN A 113 -21.75 9.61 2.21
CA ASN A 113 -22.06 11.04 2.19
C ASN A 113 -23.17 11.41 1.21
N HIS A 114 -23.44 10.55 0.22
CA HIS A 114 -24.40 10.77 -0.84
C HIS A 114 -25.23 9.50 -1.08
N PRO A 115 -26.10 9.08 -0.14
CA PRO A 115 -26.83 7.81 -0.27
C PRO A 115 -27.79 7.78 -1.45
N TRP A 116 -28.23 8.95 -1.94
CA TRP A 116 -29.03 9.11 -3.17
C TRP A 116 -28.36 8.47 -4.41
N LEU A 117 -27.03 8.29 -4.41
CA LEU A 117 -26.33 7.57 -5.49
C LEU A 117 -26.85 6.14 -5.66
N LEU A 118 -27.27 5.49 -4.58
CA LEU A 118 -27.72 4.11 -4.61
C LEU A 118 -29.06 3.93 -5.30
N GLU A 119 -29.85 4.98 -5.50
CA GLU A 119 -31.10 4.89 -6.26
C GLU A 119 -30.84 4.50 -7.72
N ALA A 120 -29.77 5.02 -8.32
CA ALA A 120 -29.38 4.71 -9.69
C ALA A 120 -28.24 3.67 -9.80
N HIS A 121 -27.39 3.56 -8.77
CA HIS A 121 -26.14 2.79 -8.85
C HIS A 121 -26.03 1.66 -7.80
N ALA A 122 -27.12 1.22 -7.18
CA ALA A 122 -27.09 0.10 -6.24
C ALA A 122 -26.58 -1.19 -6.87
N GLU A 123 -27.03 -1.53 -8.08
CA GLU A 123 -26.59 -2.74 -8.80
C GLU A 123 -25.08 -2.70 -9.09
N GLU A 124 -24.59 -1.55 -9.57
CA GLU A 124 -23.17 -1.35 -9.83
C GLU A 124 -22.29 -1.50 -8.59
N LEU A 125 -22.79 -1.03 -7.43
CA LEU A 125 -22.13 -1.25 -6.15
C LEU A 125 -22.22 -2.72 -5.71
N ALA A 126 -23.33 -3.41 -5.96
CA ALA A 126 -23.54 -4.82 -5.63
C ALA A 126 -22.65 -5.78 -6.45
N GLU A 127 -22.24 -5.39 -7.65
CA GLU A 127 -21.27 -6.14 -8.47
C GLU A 127 -19.81 -5.79 -8.13
N LEU A 128 -19.58 -4.69 -7.41
CA LEU A 128 -18.25 -4.21 -7.15
C LEU A 128 -17.45 -5.17 -6.26
N GLU A 129 -16.40 -5.75 -6.83
CA GLU A 129 -15.45 -6.57 -6.08
C GLU A 129 -14.49 -5.68 -5.27
N LEU A 130 -14.62 -5.71 -3.94
CA LEU A 130 -13.69 -5.04 -3.00
C LEU A 130 -12.65 -6.04 -2.49
N ARG A 131 -11.40 -5.63 -2.41
CA ARG A 131 -10.27 -6.45 -1.94
C ARG A 131 -10.27 -6.56 -0.42
N HIS A 132 -10.61 -5.48 0.28
CA HIS A 132 -10.54 -5.45 1.74
C HIS A 132 -11.85 -6.00 2.36
N PRO A 133 -11.78 -6.95 3.33
CA PRO A 133 -12.98 -7.56 3.90
C PRO A 133 -13.87 -6.54 4.62
N ASP A 134 -13.28 -5.57 5.33
CA ASP A 134 -14.05 -4.50 5.95
C ASP A 134 -14.77 -3.60 4.94
N ALA A 135 -14.17 -3.38 3.76
CA ALA A 135 -14.76 -2.58 2.71
C ALA A 135 -15.97 -3.31 2.11
N ASP A 136 -15.85 -4.62 1.89
CA ASP A 136 -16.97 -5.47 1.46
C ASP A 136 -18.07 -5.57 2.52
N ARG A 137 -17.70 -5.63 3.81
CA ARG A 137 -18.67 -5.60 4.92
C ARG A 137 -19.47 -4.31 4.95
N LEU A 138 -18.82 -3.15 4.77
CA LEU A 138 -19.50 -1.86 4.65
C LEU A 138 -20.41 -1.82 3.42
N ARG A 139 -19.93 -2.29 2.26
CA ARG A 139 -20.70 -2.35 1.01
C ARG A 139 -22.01 -3.09 1.18
N ARG A 140 -21.97 -4.31 1.74
CA ARG A 140 -23.16 -5.13 2.00
C ARG A 140 -24.12 -4.42 2.96
N ALA A 141 -23.61 -3.88 4.06
CA ALA A 141 -24.43 -3.15 5.03
C ALA A 141 -25.14 -1.94 4.40
N MET A 142 -24.46 -1.17 3.54
CA MET A 142 -25.08 -0.03 2.85
C MET A 142 -26.18 -0.47 1.88
N LEU A 143 -25.98 -1.59 1.16
CA LEU A 143 -26.99 -2.16 0.27
C LEU A 143 -28.21 -2.69 1.05
N ASP A 144 -27.98 -3.28 2.22
CA ASP A 144 -29.07 -3.72 3.10
C ASP A 144 -29.86 -2.53 3.67
N ILE A 145 -29.17 -1.44 4.04
CA ILE A 145 -29.76 -0.22 4.59
C ILE A 145 -30.60 0.52 3.54
N ILE A 146 -30.11 0.67 2.31
CA ILE A 146 -30.89 1.33 1.24
C ILE A 146 -32.12 0.51 0.84
N GLY A 147 -32.05 -0.82 0.93
CA GLY A 147 -33.19 -1.71 0.75
C GLY A 147 -34.35 -1.43 1.72
N ALA A 148 -34.07 -0.78 2.85
CA ALA A 148 -35.05 -0.30 3.83
C ALA A 148 -35.52 1.16 3.59
N ALA A 149 -35.27 1.72 2.40
CA ALA A 149 -35.63 3.09 1.98
C ALA A 149 -34.97 4.22 2.80
N VAL A 150 -33.70 4.04 3.17
CA VAL A 150 -32.90 5.03 3.90
C VAL A 150 -32.03 5.83 2.92
N HIS A 151 -32.44 7.05 2.59
CA HIS A 151 -31.79 7.90 1.58
C HIS A 151 -30.97 9.07 2.17
N ASP A 152 -31.06 9.27 3.48
CA ASP A 152 -30.39 10.38 4.15
C ASP A 152 -29.05 9.96 4.77
N THR A 153 -28.12 10.92 4.81
CA THR A 153 -26.75 10.72 5.27
C THR A 153 -26.68 10.41 6.76
N ASP A 154 -27.46 11.11 7.60
CA ASP A 154 -27.42 10.93 9.05
C ASP A 154 -28.03 9.59 9.44
N THR A 155 -29.13 9.23 8.77
CA THR A 155 -29.78 7.93 8.95
C THR A 155 -28.90 6.76 8.48
N MET A 156 -28.20 6.89 7.34
CA MET A 156 -27.20 5.90 6.89
C MET A 156 -26.08 5.71 7.92
N ARG A 157 -25.51 6.81 8.43
CA ARG A 157 -24.46 6.76 9.46
C ARG A 157 -24.95 6.13 10.76
N ALA A 158 -26.15 6.48 11.21
CA ALA A 158 -26.75 5.91 12.42
C ALA A 158 -26.99 4.39 12.27
N ALA A 159 -27.48 3.96 11.11
CA ALA A 159 -27.68 2.54 10.81
C ALA A 159 -26.37 1.76 10.77
N LEU A 160 -25.32 2.31 10.14
CA LEU A 160 -23.98 1.71 10.16
C LEU A 160 -23.41 1.64 11.59
N ALA A 161 -23.64 2.64 12.43
CA ALA A 161 -23.24 2.63 13.83
C ALA A 161 -23.96 1.55 14.64
N ALA A 162 -25.27 1.36 14.41
CA ALA A 162 -26.05 0.29 15.04
C ALA A 162 -25.56 -1.13 14.68
N LEU A 163 -24.91 -1.28 13.52
CA LEU A 163 -24.30 -2.53 13.05
C LEU A 163 -22.85 -2.74 13.55
N ASP A 164 -22.38 -1.92 14.48
CA ASP A 164 -21.00 -1.93 15.00
C ASP A 164 -19.93 -1.68 13.91
N LEU A 165 -20.29 -0.93 12.85
CA LEU A 165 -19.40 -0.58 11.74
C LEU A 165 -18.74 0.79 11.91
N GLY A 166 -19.05 1.52 12.99
CA GLY A 166 -18.48 2.85 13.26
C GLY A 166 -16.95 2.86 13.30
N GLY A 167 -16.32 1.81 13.83
CA GLY A 167 -14.86 1.68 13.81
C GLY A 167 -14.26 1.48 12.42
N VAL A 168 -15.02 0.87 11.50
CA VAL A 168 -14.62 0.71 10.09
C VAL A 168 -14.79 2.03 9.34
N LEU A 169 -15.92 2.71 9.56
CA LEU A 169 -16.20 4.03 9.01
C LEU A 169 -15.07 5.02 9.32
N ALA A 170 -14.63 5.08 10.58
CA ALA A 170 -13.52 5.93 10.99
C ALA A 170 -12.18 5.58 10.30
N ARG A 171 -11.98 4.32 9.86
CA ARG A 171 -10.81 3.92 9.06
C ARG A 171 -10.94 4.37 7.61
N VAL A 172 -12.13 4.26 7.02
CA VAL A 172 -12.44 4.75 5.67
C VAL A 172 -12.16 6.26 5.60
N GLU A 173 -12.69 7.03 6.55
CA GLU A 173 -12.48 8.48 6.59
C GLU A 173 -11.00 8.87 6.76
N LYS A 174 -10.23 8.08 7.53
CA LYS A 174 -8.78 8.32 7.71
C LYS A 174 -7.92 7.90 6.52
N ALA A 175 -8.40 7.00 5.67
CA ALA A 175 -7.67 6.54 4.49
C ALA A 175 -7.65 7.60 3.37
N ILE A 176 -8.55 8.58 3.45
CA ILE A 176 -8.76 9.62 2.45
C ILE A 176 -8.05 10.89 2.91
N THR A 177 -6.91 11.18 2.30
CA THR A 177 -6.03 12.28 2.71
C THR A 177 -5.84 13.34 1.63
N HIS A 178 -6.38 13.16 0.42
CA HIS A 178 -6.08 14.04 -0.71
C HIS A 178 -7.12 15.14 -0.91
N GLY A 179 -6.69 16.27 -1.48
CA GLY A 179 -7.57 17.43 -1.75
C GLY A 179 -8.53 17.19 -2.93
N SER A 180 -8.20 16.27 -3.83
CA SER A 180 -9.02 15.89 -4.99
C SER A 180 -10.24 15.04 -4.62
N ASP A 181 -10.32 14.56 -3.37
CA ASP A 181 -11.41 13.72 -2.86
C ASP A 181 -12.66 14.52 -2.47
N TRP A 182 -12.72 15.80 -2.85
CA TRP A 182 -13.77 16.70 -2.43
C TRP A 182 -15.19 16.33 -2.93
N PRO A 183 -15.40 15.69 -4.12
CA PRO A 183 -16.74 15.28 -4.52
C PRO A 183 -17.30 14.19 -3.60
N ALA A 184 -16.43 13.36 -3.02
CA ALA A 184 -16.83 12.35 -2.04
C ALA A 184 -17.19 12.94 -0.66
N ARG A 185 -16.95 14.24 -0.42
CA ARG A 185 -17.28 14.92 0.84
C ARG A 185 -18.70 15.47 0.82
N SER A 186 -19.24 15.73 2.02
CA SER A 186 -20.54 16.37 2.20
C SER A 186 -20.59 17.75 1.52
N GLY A 187 -21.70 18.06 0.85
CA GLY A 187 -21.96 19.38 0.25
C GLY A 187 -21.48 19.58 -1.19
N ALA A 188 -20.99 18.53 -1.86
CA ALA A 188 -20.74 18.56 -3.30
C ALA A 188 -22.06 18.55 -4.10
N ALA A 189 -22.07 19.21 -5.27
CA ALA A 189 -23.23 19.22 -6.15
C ALA A 189 -23.51 17.82 -6.74
N PRO A 190 -24.77 17.37 -6.85
CA PRO A 190 -25.11 16.02 -7.33
C PRO A 190 -24.48 15.66 -8.68
N GLU A 191 -24.40 16.61 -9.61
CA GLU A 191 -23.85 16.41 -10.95
C GLU A 191 -22.34 16.12 -10.93
N ASP A 192 -21.60 16.82 -10.06
CA ASP A 192 -20.16 16.58 -9.86
C ASP A 192 -19.92 15.24 -9.18
N VAL A 193 -20.76 14.88 -8.21
CA VAL A 193 -20.69 13.59 -7.50
C VAL A 193 -20.95 12.43 -8.45
N ALA A 194 -21.96 12.51 -9.32
CA ALA A 194 -22.28 11.46 -10.29
C ALA A 194 -21.16 11.28 -11.34
N SER A 195 -20.58 12.38 -11.82
CA SER A 195 -19.45 12.35 -12.75
C SER A 195 -18.22 11.72 -12.10
N PHE A 196 -17.92 12.12 -10.87
CA PHE A 196 -16.84 11.57 -10.07
C PHE A 196 -17.04 10.08 -9.78
N TRP A 197 -18.24 9.68 -9.38
CA TRP A 197 -18.62 8.29 -9.12
C TRP A 197 -18.30 7.38 -10.31
N THR A 198 -18.81 7.75 -11.50
CA THR A 198 -18.57 7.03 -12.74
C THR A 198 -17.08 6.86 -13.04
N HIS A 199 -16.30 7.94 -12.86
CA HIS A 199 -14.87 7.93 -13.06
C HIS A 199 -14.15 6.97 -12.10
N VAL A 200 -14.42 7.09 -10.79
CA VAL A 200 -13.77 6.27 -9.75
C VAL A 200 -14.12 4.79 -9.93
N LEU A 201 -15.38 4.46 -10.26
CA LEU A 201 -15.78 3.08 -10.55
C LEU A 201 -15.07 2.52 -11.78
N THR A 202 -15.00 3.29 -12.87
CA THR A 202 -14.30 2.89 -14.10
C THR A 202 -12.84 2.56 -13.80
N LEU A 203 -12.19 3.43 -13.02
CA LEU A 203 -10.80 3.28 -12.63
C LEU A 203 -10.58 2.05 -11.74
N HIS A 204 -11.49 1.81 -10.78
CA HIS A 204 -11.46 0.60 -9.94
C HIS A 204 -11.58 -0.67 -10.77
N ARG A 205 -12.61 -0.75 -11.64
CA ARG A 205 -12.85 -1.92 -12.50
C ARG A 205 -11.65 -2.19 -13.40
N ARG A 206 -11.11 -1.17 -14.06
CA ARG A 206 -9.93 -1.29 -14.93
C ARG A 206 -8.70 -1.79 -14.18
N THR A 207 -8.43 -1.24 -13.00
CA THR A 207 -7.31 -1.66 -12.14
C THR A 207 -7.46 -3.13 -11.73
N ARG A 208 -8.67 -3.58 -11.42
CA ARG A 208 -8.92 -4.99 -11.07
C ARG A 208 -8.71 -5.93 -12.24
N THR A 209 -9.21 -5.58 -13.42
CA THR A 209 -9.02 -6.37 -14.63
C THR A 209 -7.53 -6.54 -14.92
N LEU A 210 -6.75 -5.45 -14.84
CA LEU A 210 -5.30 -5.51 -15.05
C LEU A 210 -4.57 -6.34 -13.99
N HIS A 211 -4.97 -6.29 -12.72
CA HIS A 211 -4.40 -7.19 -11.72
C HIS A 211 -4.72 -8.67 -11.96
N LYS A 212 -5.92 -8.99 -12.49
CA LYS A 212 -6.26 -10.36 -12.91
C LYS A 212 -5.42 -10.78 -14.12
N GLU A 213 -5.24 -9.90 -15.10
CA GLU A 213 -4.38 -10.13 -16.26
C GLU A 213 -2.91 -10.30 -15.85
N LEU A 214 -2.41 -9.50 -14.91
CA LEU A 214 -1.04 -9.58 -14.40
C LEU A 214 -0.80 -10.96 -13.80
N LYS A 215 -1.71 -11.41 -12.92
CA LYS A 215 -1.62 -12.74 -12.31
C LYS A 215 -1.66 -13.87 -13.34
N SER A 216 -2.48 -13.71 -14.38
CA SER A 216 -2.56 -14.66 -15.50
C SER A 216 -1.25 -14.70 -16.30
N ALA A 217 -0.67 -13.54 -16.60
CA ALA A 217 0.61 -13.43 -17.30
C ALA A 217 1.78 -14.00 -16.48
N GLU A 218 1.81 -13.75 -15.16
CA GLU A 218 2.79 -14.35 -14.25
C GLU A 218 2.69 -15.88 -14.23
N GLN A 219 1.48 -16.42 -14.20
CA GLN A 219 1.25 -17.87 -14.23
C GLN A 219 1.66 -18.47 -15.58
N ALA A 220 1.37 -17.79 -16.69
CA ALA A 220 1.77 -18.22 -18.03
C ALA A 220 3.29 -18.27 -18.17
N LEU A 221 4.00 -17.23 -17.73
CA LEU A 221 5.47 -17.20 -17.73
C LEU A 221 6.08 -18.28 -16.83
N GLY A 222 5.48 -18.53 -15.66
CA GLY A 222 5.93 -19.58 -14.75
C GLY A 222 5.71 -21.00 -15.29
N SER A 223 4.71 -21.20 -16.15
CA SER A 223 4.43 -22.48 -16.79
C SER A 223 5.27 -22.68 -18.05
N GLU A 224 5.36 -21.65 -18.89
CA GLU A 224 6.11 -21.63 -20.15
C GLU A 224 7.02 -20.39 -20.18
N PRO A 225 8.29 -20.53 -19.77
CA PRO A 225 9.24 -19.43 -19.74
C PRO A 225 9.74 -19.15 -21.17
N ASN A 226 8.99 -18.32 -21.90
CA ASN A 226 9.33 -17.85 -23.25
C ASN A 226 9.31 -16.32 -23.33
N GLU A 227 9.87 -15.79 -24.42
CA GLU A 227 9.97 -14.35 -24.66
C GLU A 227 8.60 -13.68 -24.84
N GLU A 228 7.64 -14.37 -25.47
CA GLU A 228 6.28 -13.86 -25.68
C GLU A 228 5.54 -13.60 -24.35
N ASN A 229 5.56 -14.56 -23.42
CA ASN A 229 4.95 -14.43 -22.10
C ASN A 229 5.65 -13.35 -21.26
N PHE A 230 6.96 -13.18 -21.44
CA PHE A 230 7.71 -12.12 -20.77
C PHE A 230 7.28 -10.73 -21.26
N LEU A 231 7.18 -10.54 -22.59
CA LEU A 231 6.72 -9.28 -23.19
C LEU A 231 5.28 -8.96 -22.78
N ARG A 232 4.41 -9.98 -22.73
CA ARG A 232 3.03 -9.82 -22.26
C ARG A 232 2.97 -9.37 -20.79
N LEU A 233 3.82 -9.92 -19.93
CA LEU A 233 3.89 -9.50 -18.52
C LEU A 233 4.33 -8.03 -18.41
N GLN A 234 5.34 -7.63 -19.19
CA GLN A 234 5.86 -6.26 -19.19
C GLN A 234 4.80 -5.24 -19.65
N ASP A 235 4.06 -5.54 -20.73
CA ASP A 235 2.97 -4.70 -21.24
C ASP A 235 1.86 -4.50 -20.18
N VAL A 236 1.46 -5.55 -19.46
CA VAL A 236 0.46 -5.43 -18.39
C VAL A 236 0.99 -4.57 -17.23
N GLN A 237 2.27 -4.70 -16.87
CA GLN A 237 2.90 -3.87 -15.85
C GLN A 237 2.95 -2.38 -16.26
N GLU A 238 3.26 -2.08 -17.51
CA GLU A 238 3.30 -0.71 -18.03
C GLU A 238 1.90 -0.05 -18.01
N ARG A 239 0.87 -0.80 -18.41
CA ARG A 239 -0.53 -0.36 -18.34
C ARG A 239 -0.98 -0.08 -16.91
N LEU A 240 -0.54 -0.91 -15.95
CA LEU A 240 -0.84 -0.70 -14.53
C LEU A 240 -0.16 0.58 -14.01
N ALA A 241 1.12 0.76 -14.32
CA ALA A 241 1.89 1.94 -13.90
C ALA A 241 1.30 3.24 -14.47
N THR A 242 0.81 3.21 -15.71
CA THR A 242 0.14 4.36 -16.34
C THR A 242 -1.12 4.77 -15.57
N ILE A 243 -1.90 3.80 -15.09
CA ILE A 243 -3.14 4.07 -14.35
C ILE A 243 -2.84 4.64 -12.96
N GLU A 244 -1.89 4.05 -12.24
CA GLU A 244 -1.44 4.57 -10.94
C GLU A 244 -0.84 5.98 -11.08
N GLY A 245 -0.20 6.28 -12.21
CA GLY A 245 0.27 7.63 -12.55
C GLY A 245 -0.86 8.62 -12.82
N THR A 246 -1.92 8.22 -13.54
CA THR A 246 -3.09 9.08 -13.78
C THR A 246 -3.89 9.40 -12.51
N GLU A 247 -3.79 8.58 -11.46
CA GLU A 247 -4.40 8.88 -10.15
C GLU A 247 -3.77 10.05 -9.42
N ALA A 248 -2.49 10.35 -9.71
CA ALA A 248 -1.84 11.56 -9.22
C ALA A 248 -2.28 12.82 -9.98
N LEU A 249 -2.94 12.67 -11.13
CA LEU A 249 -3.36 13.71 -12.07
C LEU A 249 -4.87 13.67 -12.27
N ILE A 250 -5.63 13.92 -11.20
CA ILE A 250 -7.08 14.15 -11.35
C ILE A 250 -7.30 15.61 -11.78
N GLU A 251 -7.10 15.86 -13.08
CA GLU A 251 -7.40 17.11 -13.76
C GLU A 251 -8.91 17.21 -14.06
N GLY A 252 -9.54 18.34 -13.72
CA GLY A 252 -10.83 18.76 -14.32
C GLY A 252 -12.12 18.62 -13.50
N PHE A 253 -12.12 18.18 -12.23
CA PHE A 253 -13.35 18.14 -11.41
C PHE A 253 -13.56 19.45 -10.61
N GLY A 254 -14.76 20.06 -10.66
CA GLY A 254 -15.06 21.25 -9.84
C GLY A 254 -16.07 22.27 -10.38
N ALA A 255 -16.42 22.20 -11.65
CA ALA A 255 -17.14 23.28 -12.33
C ALA A 255 -18.52 23.59 -11.73
N TYR A 256 -19.31 22.57 -11.33
CA TYR A 256 -20.66 22.77 -10.79
C TYR A 256 -20.68 23.08 -9.29
N SER A 257 -19.60 22.78 -8.57
CA SER A 257 -19.42 23.09 -7.14
C SER A 257 -18.67 24.40 -6.91
N GLY A 258 -18.62 25.28 -7.92
CA GLY A 258 -18.01 26.61 -7.84
C GLY A 258 -16.49 26.61 -7.66
N ARG A 259 -15.83 25.49 -7.97
CA ARG A 259 -14.37 25.37 -7.90
C ARG A 259 -13.79 25.54 -9.31
N PRO A 260 -12.81 26.44 -9.51
CA PRO A 260 -12.18 26.54 -10.81
C PRO A 260 -11.60 25.18 -11.17
N ALA A 261 -11.92 24.69 -12.37
CA ALA A 261 -11.15 23.62 -12.97
C ALA A 261 -9.69 24.09 -12.96
N ARG A 262 -8.83 23.46 -12.15
CA ARG A 262 -7.41 23.76 -12.19
C ARG A 262 -6.92 23.29 -13.55
N SER A 263 -6.90 24.21 -14.51
CA SER A 263 -6.03 24.15 -15.66
C SER A 263 -4.59 24.21 -15.15
N LEU A 264 -3.78 23.27 -15.64
CA LEU A 264 -2.33 23.18 -15.46
C LEU A 264 -1.62 24.55 -15.50
#